data_AF-A0A3D1ICT0-F1
#
_entry.id   AF-A0A3D1ICT0-F1
#
_cell.length_a   1.000
_cell.length_b   1.000
_cell.length_c   1.000
_cell.angle_alpha   90.00
_cell.angle_beta   90.00
_cell.angle_gamma   90.00
#
_symmetry.space_group_name_H-M   'P 1'
#
loop_
_entity.id
_entity.type
_entity.pdbx_description
1 polymer ?
#
loop_
_entity_poly.entity_id
_entity_poly.type
_entity_poly.pdbx_seq_one_letter_code
_entity_poly.pdbx_strand_id
1 'polypeptide(L)'
;MKPTRRLFALAAAAFLTPIVIGWIALAYLIANREKPVRWELPSRHPVGPQERNLAKRLEAKPAPDFSLQGTDGRTHTLRSLKQPVLLYFINKDCPCSIEAEPMFGRIDLAYRGKASVVGVLHGTLQDAKDWANANDTEHLILADPSGETVRAYGVPRSVYTAVLMDGKILKMYPGYSGDMLLEVTRLLAELAQTPWKRVDPDYAPKRMTSGCEFDFAPAKGEDKAPKRPSAQ
;
A
#
# COMPACT_ATOMS: atom_id res chain seq x y z
N MET A 1 -38.09 41.09 67.59
CA MET A 1 -37.42 39.83 67.20
C MET A 1 -37.17 39.83 65.69
N LYS A 2 -35.90 39.82 65.27
CA LYS A 2 -35.45 39.26 63.97
C LYS A 2 -34.92 37.83 64.27
N PRO A 3 -34.62 36.94 63.29
CA PRO A 3 -34.95 36.87 61.85
C PRO A 3 -35.45 35.46 61.45
N THR A 4 -35.73 35.20 60.16
CA THR A 4 -35.19 34.00 59.46
C THR A 4 -35.29 34.15 57.95
N ARG A 5 -34.14 34.06 57.27
CA ARG A 5 -34.01 33.82 55.83
C ARG A 5 -34.14 32.32 55.59
N ARG A 6 -34.91 31.89 54.58
CA ARG A 6 -34.74 30.58 53.91
C ARG A 6 -34.89 30.79 52.39
N LEU A 7 -33.76 30.64 51.69
CA LEU A 7 -33.45 29.64 50.66
C LEU A 7 -34.04 29.99 49.29
N PHE A 8 -33.19 30.47 48.38
CA PHE A 8 -32.47 29.69 47.34
C PHE A 8 -33.40 29.18 46.24
N ALA A 9 -33.20 29.80 45.06
CA ALA A 9 -33.17 29.26 43.71
C ALA A 9 -34.13 28.12 43.33
N LEU A 10 -34.77 28.26 42.17
CA LEU A 10 -34.70 27.28 41.07
C LEU A 10 -35.73 27.65 39.99
N ALA A 11 -35.26 28.03 38.80
CA ALA A 11 -35.92 27.73 37.53
C ALA A 11 -35.02 28.17 36.36
N ALA A 12 -33.92 27.46 36.15
CA ALA A 12 -33.18 27.54 34.89
C ALA A 12 -32.65 26.15 34.55
N ALA A 13 -33.55 25.20 34.29
CA ALA A 13 -33.16 23.90 33.75
C ALA A 13 -34.37 23.22 33.10
N ALA A 14 -34.61 23.46 31.81
CA ALA A 14 -35.39 22.54 30.97
C ALA A 14 -35.39 22.89 29.46
N PHE A 15 -34.27 23.25 28.84
CA PHE A 15 -34.22 23.33 27.36
C PHE A 15 -32.84 22.91 26.79
N LEU A 16 -32.39 21.70 27.13
CA LEU A 16 -31.27 21.03 26.45
C LEU A 16 -31.70 19.64 25.93
N THR A 17 -32.92 19.52 25.42
CA THR A 17 -33.60 18.21 25.42
C THR A 17 -33.58 17.41 24.11
N PRO A 18 -33.25 17.94 22.92
CA PRO A 18 -33.00 17.08 21.75
C PRO A 18 -31.59 17.20 21.17
N ILE A 19 -31.01 18.39 21.15
CA ILE A 19 -29.71 18.63 20.51
C ILE A 19 -28.58 18.00 21.33
N VAL A 20 -28.57 18.20 22.65
CA VAL A 20 -27.54 17.63 23.52
C VAL A 20 -27.66 16.11 23.57
N ILE A 21 -28.89 15.58 23.63
CA ILE A 21 -29.14 14.13 23.56
C ILE A 21 -28.68 13.58 22.20
N GLY A 22 -28.93 14.29 21.10
CA GLY A 22 -28.45 13.94 19.76
C GLY A 22 -26.93 13.92 19.66
N TRP A 23 -26.23 14.92 20.21
CA TRP A 23 -24.76 14.94 20.25
C TRP A 23 -24.18 13.84 21.14
N ILE A 24 -24.79 13.55 22.28
CA ILE A 24 -24.38 12.46 23.17
C ILE A 24 -24.62 11.11 22.48
N ALA A 25 -25.78 10.91 21.84
CA ALA A 25 -26.10 9.70 21.10
C ALA A 25 -25.17 9.52 19.89
N LEU A 26 -24.87 10.59 19.14
CA LEU A 26 -23.93 10.56 18.03
C LEU A 26 -22.50 10.27 18.51
N ALA A 27 -22.05 10.91 19.60
CA ALA A 27 -20.76 10.63 20.20
C ALA A 27 -20.68 9.18 20.73
N TYR A 28 -21.76 8.67 21.32
CA TYR A 28 -21.88 7.29 21.77
C TYR A 28 -21.83 6.32 20.58
N LEU A 29 -22.54 6.59 19.48
CA LEU A 29 -22.50 5.78 18.26
C LEU A 29 -21.13 5.83 17.56
N ILE A 30 -20.43 6.98 17.59
CA ILE A 30 -19.06 7.10 17.07
C ILE A 30 -18.08 6.34 17.98
N ALA A 31 -18.21 6.46 19.30
CA ALA A 31 -17.33 5.80 20.27
C ALA A 31 -17.53 4.28 20.34
N ASN A 32 -18.79 3.83 20.18
CA ASN A 32 -19.18 2.42 20.19
C ASN A 32 -19.39 1.85 18.78
N ARG A 33 -18.89 2.52 17.74
CA ARG A 33 -18.76 1.86 16.45
C ARG A 33 -17.86 0.64 16.67
N GLU A 34 -18.43 -0.55 16.53
CA GLU A 34 -17.67 -1.79 16.71
C GLU A 34 -16.40 -1.69 15.88
N LYS A 35 -15.25 -1.81 16.56
CA LYS A 35 -13.97 -1.89 15.86
C LYS A 35 -14.10 -3.08 14.93
N PRO A 36 -13.89 -2.92 13.60
CA PRO A 36 -14.06 -4.01 12.67
C PRO A 36 -13.28 -5.22 13.19
N VAL A 37 -13.91 -6.39 13.20
CA VAL A 37 -13.30 -7.66 13.64
C VAL A 37 -11.95 -7.77 12.94
N ARG A 38 -10.90 -7.68 13.75
CA ARG A 38 -9.52 -7.52 13.27
C ARG A 38 -8.95 -8.91 13.04
N TRP A 39 -9.21 -9.45 11.86
CA TRP A 39 -8.53 -10.65 11.39
C TRP A 39 -7.05 -10.28 11.20
N GLU A 40 -6.16 -10.76 12.09
CA GLU A 40 -4.74 -10.73 11.78
C GLU A 40 -4.56 -11.54 10.51
N LEU A 41 -4.23 -10.88 9.40
CA LEU A 41 -3.94 -11.57 8.15
C LEU A 41 -2.73 -12.49 8.41
N PRO A 42 -2.89 -13.82 8.35
CA PRO A 42 -1.75 -14.71 8.49
C PRO A 42 -0.76 -14.37 7.37
N SER A 43 0.50 -14.13 7.74
CA SER A 43 1.58 -13.88 6.79
C SER A 43 1.77 -15.12 5.90
N ARG A 44 1.08 -15.17 4.75
CA ARG A 44 1.13 -16.31 3.83
C ARG A 44 2.53 -16.54 3.26
N HIS A 45 3.32 -15.47 3.12
CA HIS A 45 4.71 -15.53 2.66
C HIS A 45 5.61 -14.67 3.58
N PRO A 46 6.04 -15.19 4.75
CA PRO A 46 6.91 -14.41 5.62
C PRO A 46 8.23 -14.09 4.92
N VAL A 47 8.66 -12.83 4.98
CA VAL A 47 9.94 -12.42 4.38
C VAL A 47 11.10 -13.05 5.16
N GLY A 48 11.98 -13.77 4.45
CA GLY A 48 13.19 -14.39 4.98
C GLY A 48 14.45 -13.51 4.86
N PRO A 49 15.59 -14.01 5.37
CA PRO A 49 16.88 -13.31 5.25
C PRO A 49 17.33 -13.12 3.79
N GLN A 50 17.01 -14.06 2.89
CA GLN A 50 17.43 -14.00 1.50
C GLN A 50 16.78 -12.83 0.76
N GLU A 51 15.47 -12.65 0.94
CA GLU A 51 14.70 -11.56 0.37
C GLU A 51 15.13 -10.21 0.93
N ARG A 52 15.38 -10.12 2.25
CA ARG A 52 15.93 -8.91 2.88
C ARG A 52 17.29 -8.53 2.30
N ASN A 53 18.18 -9.51 2.14
CA ASN A 53 19.50 -9.28 1.57
C ASN A 53 19.42 -8.89 0.09
N LEU A 54 18.50 -9.49 -0.67
CA LEU A 54 18.25 -9.09 -2.06
C LEU A 54 17.75 -7.64 -2.14
N ALA A 55 16.72 -7.29 -1.38
CA ALA A 55 16.18 -5.93 -1.34
C ALA A 55 17.27 -4.91 -1.02
N LYS A 56 18.08 -5.16 0.01
CA LYS A 56 19.22 -4.31 0.37
C LYS A 56 20.25 -4.16 -0.75
N ARG A 57 20.50 -5.20 -1.55
CA ARG A 57 21.40 -5.12 -2.71
C ARG A 57 20.80 -4.34 -3.88
N LEU A 58 19.49 -4.19 -3.95
CA LEU A 58 18.80 -3.41 -4.98
C LEU A 58 18.77 -1.91 -4.64
N GLU A 59 18.88 -1.55 -3.35
CA GLU A 59 19.03 -0.16 -2.93
C GLU A 59 20.29 0.49 -3.55
N ALA A 60 20.21 1.80 -3.83
CA ALA A 60 21.19 2.64 -4.52
C ALA A 60 21.53 2.27 -5.97
N LYS A 61 20.96 1.18 -6.52
CA LYS A 61 21.09 0.88 -7.95
C LYS A 61 20.31 1.90 -8.80
N PRO A 62 20.74 2.13 -10.05
CA PRO A 62 19.90 2.80 -11.04
C PRO A 62 18.54 2.11 -11.12
N ALA A 63 17.46 2.90 -11.12
CA ALA A 63 16.12 2.39 -11.36
C ALA A 63 16.01 2.05 -12.86
N PRO A 64 15.71 0.80 -13.23
CA PRO A 64 15.47 0.46 -14.62
C PRO A 64 14.36 1.32 -15.21
N ASP A 65 14.61 1.87 -16.40
CA ASP A 65 13.58 2.58 -17.14
C ASP A 65 12.59 1.58 -17.75
N PHE A 66 11.42 2.09 -18.13
CA PHE A 66 10.35 1.30 -18.73
C PHE A 66 9.52 2.19 -19.66
N SER A 67 8.72 1.55 -20.52
CA SER A 67 7.73 2.22 -21.36
C SER A 67 6.49 1.33 -21.43
N LEU A 68 5.58 1.50 -20.48
CA LEU A 68 4.44 0.62 -20.27
C LEU A 68 3.12 1.35 -20.47
N GLN A 69 2.10 0.65 -20.95
CA GLN A 69 0.74 1.19 -21.01
C GLN A 69 0.08 1.13 -19.64
N GLY A 70 -0.56 2.22 -19.26
CA GLY A 70 -1.31 2.37 -18.02
C GLY A 70 -2.80 2.11 -18.18
N THR A 71 -3.47 1.86 -17.05
CA THR A 71 -4.94 1.75 -16.97
C THR A 71 -5.68 3.00 -17.46
N ASP A 72 -5.01 4.15 -17.47
CA ASP A 72 -5.50 5.41 -18.06
C ASP A 72 -5.42 5.47 -19.60
N GLY A 73 -4.96 4.39 -20.26
CA GLY A 73 -4.83 4.27 -21.70
C GLY A 73 -3.61 4.97 -22.31
N ARG A 74 -2.72 5.55 -21.48
CA ARG A 74 -1.51 6.24 -21.95
C ARG A 74 -0.27 5.39 -21.70
N THR A 75 0.79 5.64 -22.47
CA THR A 75 2.11 5.07 -22.21
C THR A 75 2.86 5.94 -21.21
N HIS A 76 3.42 5.32 -20.19
CA HIS A 76 4.22 5.98 -19.14
C HIS A 76 5.63 5.42 -19.15
N THR A 77 6.59 6.31 -18.95
CA THR A 77 7.99 5.99 -18.64
C THR A 77 8.33 6.41 -17.22
N LEU A 78 9.45 5.93 -16.67
CA LEU A 78 9.87 6.35 -15.32
C LEU A 78 10.00 7.88 -15.22
N ARG A 79 10.50 8.51 -16.28
CA ARG A 79 10.68 9.96 -16.37
C ARG A 79 9.35 10.74 -16.44
N SER A 80 8.29 10.13 -16.97
CA SER A 80 6.98 10.78 -17.07
C SER A 80 6.23 10.85 -15.74
N LEU A 81 6.64 10.05 -14.75
CA LEU A 81 6.02 10.01 -13.43
C LEU A 81 6.49 11.16 -12.54
N LYS A 82 5.61 11.60 -11.62
CA LYS A 82 5.95 12.59 -10.62
C LYS A 82 6.86 11.97 -9.57
N GLN A 83 7.99 12.62 -9.31
CA GLN A 83 8.92 12.22 -8.26
C GLN A 83 8.47 12.76 -6.89
N PRO A 84 8.72 12.03 -5.77
CA PRO A 84 9.25 10.66 -5.74
C PRO A 84 8.23 9.64 -6.26
N VAL A 85 8.71 8.49 -6.73
CA VAL A 85 7.85 7.41 -7.25
C VAL A 85 7.87 6.24 -6.27
N LEU A 86 6.69 5.76 -5.89
CA LEU A 86 6.49 4.49 -5.21
C LEU A 86 5.99 3.47 -6.22
N LEU A 87 6.84 2.51 -6.57
CA LEU A 87 6.44 1.35 -7.37
C LEU A 87 6.13 0.16 -6.46
N TYR A 88 5.10 -0.60 -6.79
CA TYR A 88 4.89 -1.92 -6.21
C TYR A 88 4.51 -2.92 -7.31
N PHE A 89 5.03 -4.14 -7.21
CA PHE A 89 4.91 -5.13 -8.28
C PHE A 89 3.76 -6.10 -8.00
N ILE A 90 2.89 -6.30 -8.99
CA ILE A 90 1.62 -7.02 -8.84
C ILE A 90 1.67 -8.30 -9.64
N ASN A 91 1.34 -9.41 -8.97
CA ASN A 91 0.95 -10.65 -9.64
C ASN A 91 -0.58 -10.73 -9.54
N LYS A 92 -1.27 -10.70 -10.68
CA LYS A 92 -2.73 -10.51 -10.76
C LYS A 92 -3.54 -11.54 -9.96
N ASP A 93 -3.07 -12.79 -9.91
CA ASP A 93 -3.77 -13.90 -9.24
C ASP A 93 -3.27 -14.13 -7.80
N CYS A 94 -2.43 -13.24 -7.27
CA CYS A 94 -1.87 -13.37 -5.93
C CYS A 94 -2.76 -12.70 -4.87
N PRO A 95 -3.29 -13.44 -3.87
CA PRO A 95 -4.07 -12.85 -2.78
C PRO A 95 -3.32 -11.77 -2.01
N CYS A 96 -2.00 -11.86 -1.89
CA CYS A 96 -1.21 -10.84 -1.21
C CYS A 96 -1.17 -9.52 -1.98
N SER A 97 -1.26 -9.53 -3.31
CA SER A 97 -1.35 -8.29 -4.10
C SER A 97 -2.71 -7.62 -3.88
N ILE A 98 -3.79 -8.41 -3.86
CA ILE A 98 -5.15 -7.94 -3.55
C ILE A 98 -5.22 -7.34 -2.14
N GLU A 99 -4.63 -8.02 -1.15
CA GLU A 99 -4.62 -7.54 0.24
C GLU A 99 -3.79 -6.27 0.44
N ALA A 100 -2.69 -6.13 -0.29
CA ALA A 100 -1.82 -4.97 -0.20
C ALA A 100 -2.39 -3.73 -0.94
N GLU A 101 -3.24 -3.93 -1.94
CA GLU A 101 -3.80 -2.88 -2.78
C GLU A 101 -4.46 -1.71 -2.02
N PRO A 102 -5.41 -1.93 -1.08
CA PRO A 102 -6.02 -0.84 -0.33
C PRO A 102 -5.03 -0.09 0.57
N MET A 103 -3.82 -0.63 0.80
CA MET A 103 -2.75 0.05 1.52
C MET A 103 -2.04 1.05 0.60
N PHE A 104 -1.72 0.64 -0.62
CA PHE A 104 -1.14 1.52 -1.64
C PHE A 104 -2.12 2.61 -2.07
N GLY A 105 -3.42 2.29 -2.21
CA GLY A 105 -4.44 3.31 -2.48
C GLY A 105 -4.53 4.39 -1.40
N ARG A 106 -4.35 4.05 -0.12
CA ARG A 106 -4.27 5.05 0.96
C ARG A 106 -3.00 5.89 0.92
N ILE A 107 -1.87 5.30 0.50
CA ILE A 107 -0.65 6.08 0.26
C ILE A 107 -0.86 7.03 -0.92
N ASP A 108 -1.46 6.58 -2.03
CA ASP A 108 -1.81 7.45 -3.15
C ASP A 108 -2.67 8.62 -2.68
N LEU A 109 -3.78 8.37 -1.98
CA LEU A 109 -4.65 9.42 -1.45
C LEU A 109 -3.90 10.41 -0.55
N ALA A 110 -2.97 9.93 0.27
CA ALA A 110 -2.18 10.79 1.15
C ALA A 110 -1.20 11.68 0.35
N TYR A 111 -0.60 11.16 -0.72
CA TYR A 111 0.47 11.81 -1.48
C TYR A 111 0.07 12.21 -2.91
N ARG A 112 -1.23 12.19 -3.23
CA ARG A 112 -1.76 12.51 -4.56
C ARG A 112 -1.29 13.89 -5.00
N GLY A 113 -0.66 13.95 -6.18
CA GLY A 113 -0.07 15.17 -6.72
C GLY A 113 1.23 15.63 -6.05
N LYS A 114 1.75 14.89 -5.06
CA LYS A 114 3.05 15.11 -4.40
C LYS A 114 4.06 14.01 -4.72
N ALA A 115 3.59 12.79 -4.90
CA ALA A 115 4.35 11.62 -5.35
C ALA A 115 3.51 10.84 -6.37
N SER A 116 4.13 9.95 -7.14
CA SER A 116 3.43 8.95 -7.94
C SER A 116 3.41 7.61 -7.20
N VAL A 117 2.23 7.06 -6.94
CA VAL A 117 2.07 5.68 -6.48
C VAL A 117 1.58 4.85 -7.67
N VAL A 118 2.36 3.85 -8.07
CA VAL A 118 2.14 3.13 -9.32
C VAL A 118 2.33 1.64 -9.11
N GLY A 119 1.32 0.86 -9.50
CA GLY A 119 1.42 -0.59 -9.56
C GLY A 119 2.01 -1.03 -10.90
N VAL A 120 2.87 -2.04 -10.90
CA VAL A 120 3.38 -2.68 -12.13
C VAL A 120 2.88 -4.13 -12.14
N LEU A 121 1.91 -4.42 -13.00
CA LEU A 121 1.25 -5.71 -13.07
C LEU A 121 1.87 -6.58 -14.16
N HIS A 122 2.30 -7.79 -13.79
CA HIS A 122 2.72 -8.80 -14.75
C HIS A 122 1.48 -9.36 -15.48
N GLY A 123 1.23 -8.89 -16.69
CA GLY A 123 0.02 -9.18 -17.45
C GLY A 123 -0.28 -8.13 -18.53
N THR A 124 -1.32 -8.38 -19.31
CA THR A 124 -1.76 -7.50 -20.40
C THR A 124 -2.39 -6.20 -19.87
N LEU A 125 -2.60 -5.22 -20.75
CA LEU A 125 -3.38 -4.02 -20.40
C LEU A 125 -4.81 -4.36 -19.97
N GLN A 126 -5.41 -5.40 -20.56
CA GLN A 126 -6.73 -5.85 -20.15
C GLN A 126 -6.69 -6.44 -18.72
N ASP A 127 -5.69 -7.28 -18.41
CA ASP A 127 -5.49 -7.79 -17.05
C ASP A 127 -5.31 -6.66 -16.04
N ALA A 128 -4.54 -5.61 -16.39
CA ALA A 128 -4.34 -4.46 -15.51
C ALA A 128 -5.64 -3.67 -15.26
N LYS A 129 -6.47 -3.49 -16.29
CA LYS A 129 -7.78 -2.84 -16.15
C LYS A 129 -8.76 -3.67 -15.35
N ASP A 130 -8.84 -4.97 -15.62
CA ASP A 130 -9.73 -5.88 -14.90
C ASP A 130 -9.33 -5.98 -13.44
N TRP A 131 -8.03 -6.05 -13.16
CA TRP A 131 -7.51 -6.04 -11.80
C TRP A 131 -7.80 -4.73 -11.09
N ALA A 132 -7.57 -3.57 -11.73
CA ALA A 132 -7.88 -2.28 -11.13
C ALA A 132 -9.38 -2.12 -10.84
N ASN A 133 -10.25 -2.54 -11.75
CA ASN A 133 -11.69 -2.52 -11.57
C ASN A 133 -12.14 -3.46 -10.44
N ALA A 134 -11.58 -4.67 -10.36
CA ALA A 134 -11.96 -5.66 -9.36
C ALA A 134 -11.52 -5.30 -7.93
N ASN A 135 -10.51 -4.43 -7.79
CA ASN A 135 -9.94 -4.03 -6.51
C ASN A 135 -10.21 -2.55 -6.16
N ASP A 136 -11.11 -1.88 -6.90
CA ASP A 136 -11.42 -0.45 -6.73
C ASP A 136 -10.18 0.45 -6.72
N THR A 137 -9.21 0.14 -7.59
CA THR A 137 -7.93 0.83 -7.70
C THR A 137 -8.06 2.12 -8.51
N GLU A 138 -7.88 3.26 -7.85
CA GLU A 138 -7.89 4.57 -8.52
C GLU A 138 -6.55 5.02 -9.07
N HIS A 139 -5.44 4.59 -8.45
CA HIS A 139 -4.11 4.99 -8.90
C HIS A 139 -3.65 4.20 -10.12
N LEU A 140 -2.58 4.68 -10.75
CA LEU A 140 -2.10 4.14 -12.01
C LEU A 140 -1.57 2.71 -11.84
N ILE A 141 -2.06 1.80 -12.68
CA ILE A 141 -1.48 0.46 -12.85
C ILE A 141 -0.90 0.36 -14.25
N LEU A 142 0.37 0.01 -14.35
CA LEU A 142 1.09 -0.24 -15.58
C LEU A 142 1.06 -1.73 -15.90
N ALA A 143 0.74 -2.07 -17.15
CA ALA A 143 0.79 -3.43 -17.64
C ALA A 143 2.20 -3.77 -18.14
N ASP A 144 2.77 -4.87 -17.65
CA ASP A 144 4.04 -5.45 -18.08
C ASP A 144 3.79 -6.86 -18.66
N PRO A 145 3.33 -6.98 -19.93
CA PRO A 145 2.88 -8.26 -20.48
C PRO A 145 4.02 -9.27 -20.68
N SER A 146 5.24 -8.78 -20.89
CA SER A 146 6.42 -9.63 -21.06
C SER A 146 7.11 -9.96 -19.74
N GLY A 147 6.77 -9.26 -18.65
CA GLY A 147 7.48 -9.32 -17.37
C GLY A 147 8.89 -8.73 -17.42
N GLU A 148 9.23 -7.97 -18.47
CA GLU A 148 10.58 -7.42 -18.66
C GLU A 148 10.90 -6.37 -17.59
N THR A 149 9.93 -5.53 -17.24
CA THR A 149 10.13 -4.50 -16.20
C THR A 149 10.30 -5.17 -14.83
N VAL A 150 9.45 -6.14 -14.50
CA VAL A 150 9.56 -6.91 -13.24
C VAL A 150 10.94 -7.58 -13.14
N ARG A 151 11.42 -8.21 -14.22
CA ARG A 151 12.76 -8.84 -14.27
C ARG A 151 13.89 -7.81 -14.16
N ALA A 152 13.79 -6.67 -14.84
CA ALA A 152 14.80 -5.63 -14.82
C ALA A 152 15.00 -5.05 -13.40
N TYR A 153 13.92 -4.89 -12.63
CA TYR A 153 13.99 -4.48 -11.22
C TYR A 153 14.53 -5.59 -10.30
N GLY A 154 14.69 -6.82 -10.79
CA GLY A 154 15.26 -7.94 -10.03
C GLY A 154 14.37 -8.41 -8.89
N VAL A 155 13.06 -8.27 -9.02
CA VAL A 155 12.08 -8.62 -7.97
C VAL A 155 11.46 -10.01 -8.25
N PRO A 156 11.76 -11.03 -7.43
CA PRO A 156 11.31 -12.39 -7.70
C PRO A 156 9.84 -12.65 -7.32
N ARG A 157 9.25 -11.77 -6.51
CA ARG A 157 7.91 -11.94 -5.94
C ARG A 157 7.11 -10.66 -6.03
N SER A 158 5.79 -10.80 -6.10
CA SER A 158 4.85 -9.69 -5.99
C SER A 158 4.92 -9.01 -4.61
N VAL A 159 4.30 -7.82 -4.52
CA VAL A 159 4.32 -6.86 -3.40
C VAL A 159 5.71 -6.40 -2.94
N TYR A 160 6.75 -6.71 -3.70
CA TYR A 160 7.99 -5.94 -3.63
C TYR A 160 7.67 -4.47 -3.96
N THR A 161 8.30 -3.58 -3.23
CA THR A 161 8.00 -2.14 -3.27
C THR A 161 9.29 -1.35 -3.37
N ALA A 162 9.39 -0.44 -4.34
CA ALA A 162 10.54 0.40 -4.57
C ALA A 162 10.18 1.87 -4.39
N VAL A 163 10.97 2.61 -3.61
CA VAL A 163 10.93 4.07 -3.57
C VAL A 163 12.03 4.60 -4.47
N LEU A 164 11.64 5.36 -5.48
CA LEU A 164 12.53 5.91 -6.49
C LEU A 164 12.60 7.42 -6.37
N MET A 165 13.80 7.95 -6.60
CA MET A 165 14.08 9.37 -6.72
C MET A 165 15.27 9.54 -7.67
N ASP A 166 15.19 10.52 -8.57
CA ASP A 166 16.30 10.89 -9.48
C ASP A 166 16.91 9.69 -10.24
N GLY A 167 16.06 8.77 -10.70
CA GLY A 167 16.47 7.60 -11.48
C GLY A 167 17.20 6.52 -10.67
N LYS A 168 17.08 6.51 -9.35
CA LYS A 168 17.68 5.51 -8.45
C LYS A 168 16.64 4.86 -7.56
N ILE A 169 16.91 3.62 -7.17
CA ILE A 169 16.16 2.92 -6.11
C ILE A 169 16.72 3.41 -4.78
N LEU A 170 16.03 4.33 -4.10
CA LEU A 170 16.44 4.77 -2.75
C LEU A 170 16.17 3.70 -1.71
N LYS A 171 15.06 2.99 -1.85
CA LYS A 171 14.62 1.98 -0.90
C LYS A 171 13.92 0.84 -1.63
N MET A 172 14.16 -0.39 -1.17
CA MET A 172 13.48 -1.58 -1.64
C MET A 172 12.94 -2.37 -0.46
N TYR A 173 11.66 -2.71 -0.49
CA TYR A 173 11.01 -3.54 0.50
C TYR A 173 10.60 -4.87 -0.15
N PRO A 174 10.97 -6.02 0.44
CA PRO A 174 10.64 -7.35 -0.09
C PRO A 174 9.19 -7.80 0.18
N GLY A 175 8.28 -6.86 0.41
CA GLY A 175 6.91 -7.13 0.83
C GLY A 175 6.28 -5.91 1.51
N TYR A 176 5.19 -6.15 2.24
CA TYR A 176 4.42 -5.14 2.94
C TYR A 176 4.17 -5.50 4.41
N SER A 177 4.08 -4.47 5.24
CA SER A 177 3.71 -4.54 6.67
C SER A 177 3.29 -3.17 7.17
N GLY A 178 2.69 -3.12 8.36
CA GLY A 178 2.38 -1.86 9.04
C GLY A 178 3.62 -0.97 9.22
N ASP A 179 4.74 -1.54 9.66
CA ASP A 179 5.99 -0.80 9.81
C ASP A 179 6.51 -0.24 8.48
N MET A 180 6.43 -1.02 7.40
CA MET A 180 6.80 -0.57 6.06
C MET A 180 5.93 0.60 5.61
N LEU A 181 4.61 0.55 5.82
CA LEU A 181 3.71 1.65 5.47
C LEU A 181 4.06 2.95 6.23
N LEU A 182 4.42 2.85 7.51
CA LEU A 182 4.84 4.02 8.29
C LEU A 182 6.19 4.57 7.81
N GLU A 183 7.13 3.69 7.46
CA GLU A 183 8.44 4.09 6.94
C GLU A 183 8.33 4.74 5.57
N VAL A 184 7.63 4.10 4.63
CA VAL A 184 7.49 4.58 3.25
C VAL A 184 6.75 5.92 3.21
N THR A 185 5.71 6.10 4.02
CA THR A 185 4.99 7.38 4.07
C THR A 185 5.86 8.50 4.64
N ARG A 186 6.71 8.23 5.63
CA ARG A 186 7.68 9.23 6.11
C ARG A 186 8.70 9.59 5.04
N LEU A 187 9.25 8.57 4.35
CA LEU A 187 10.22 8.78 3.29
C LEU A 187 9.61 9.58 2.12
N LEU A 188 8.39 9.24 1.69
CA LEU A 188 7.69 10.01 0.66
C LEU A 188 7.41 11.45 1.10
N ALA A 189 7.06 11.66 2.37
CA ALA A 189 6.85 13.01 2.90
C ALA A 189 8.12 13.86 2.88
N GLU A 190 9.25 13.28 3.30
CA GLU A 190 10.55 13.91 3.25
C GLU A 190 10.96 14.27 1.82
N LEU A 191 10.92 13.29 0.91
CA LEU A 191 11.31 13.46 -0.50
C LEU A 191 10.41 14.44 -1.25
N ALA A 192 9.10 14.42 -0.97
CA ALA A 192 8.14 15.34 -1.57
C ALA A 192 8.04 16.68 -0.83
N GLN A 193 8.87 16.90 0.20
CA GLN A 193 8.91 18.13 1.01
C GLN A 193 7.53 18.56 1.52
N THR A 194 6.77 17.60 2.06
CA THR A 194 5.42 17.80 2.59
C THR A 194 5.34 17.30 4.04
N PRO A 195 4.44 17.84 4.88
CA PRO A 195 4.18 17.25 6.18
C PRO A 195 3.80 15.76 6.06
N TRP A 196 4.35 14.94 6.95
CA TRP A 196 4.01 13.51 7.00
C TRP A 196 2.54 13.32 7.35
N LYS A 197 1.82 12.63 6.46
CA LYS A 197 0.46 12.18 6.72
C LYS A 197 0.49 10.74 7.21
N ARG A 198 0.00 10.53 8.43
CA ARG A 198 -0.10 9.19 9.00
C ARG A 198 -1.17 8.38 8.25
N VAL A 199 -0.74 7.29 7.64
CA VAL A 199 -1.62 6.21 7.19
C VAL A 199 -1.76 5.23 8.34
N ASP A 200 -2.99 4.87 8.70
CA ASP A 200 -3.25 3.91 9.78
C ASP A 200 -2.76 2.51 9.36
N PRO A 201 -1.76 1.91 10.03
CA PRO A 201 -1.24 0.60 9.66
C PRO A 201 -2.08 -0.55 10.22
N ASP A 202 -3.19 -0.27 10.91
CA ASP A 202 -3.86 -1.27 11.75
C ASP A 202 -4.41 -2.49 10.99
N TYR A 203 -4.70 -2.33 9.70
CA TYR A 203 -5.14 -3.38 8.78
C TYR A 203 -3.99 -4.15 8.11
N ALA A 204 -2.74 -3.72 8.30
CA ALA A 204 -1.58 -4.33 7.66
C ALA A 204 -0.98 -5.47 8.50
N PRO A 205 -0.29 -6.43 7.87
CA PRO A 205 0.46 -7.46 8.58
C PRO A 205 1.46 -6.85 9.56
N LYS A 206 1.51 -7.38 10.78
CA LYS A 206 2.54 -7.01 11.77
C LYS A 206 3.93 -7.45 11.35
N ARG A 207 4.03 -8.61 10.69
CA ARG A 207 5.27 -9.11 10.10
C ARG A 207 5.27 -8.86 8.61
N MET A 208 6.42 -8.44 8.08
CA MET A 208 6.58 -8.22 6.65
C MET A 208 6.27 -9.49 5.87
N THR A 209 5.32 -9.35 4.97
CA THR A 209 4.76 -10.42 4.15
C THR A 209 5.05 -10.11 2.69
N SER A 210 5.61 -11.07 1.97
CA SER A 210 5.83 -11.00 0.52
C SER A 210 4.62 -11.55 -0.24
N GLY A 211 4.72 -11.56 -1.57
CA GLY A 211 3.69 -12.10 -2.45
C GLY A 211 4.05 -13.48 -3.01
N CYS A 212 3.25 -13.94 -3.96
CA CYS A 212 3.59 -15.09 -4.79
C CYS A 212 4.79 -14.75 -5.69
N GLU A 213 5.55 -15.78 -6.06
CA GLU A 213 6.58 -15.66 -7.09
C GLU A 213 5.98 -15.24 -8.42
N PHE A 214 6.78 -14.57 -9.25
CA PHE A 214 6.42 -14.36 -10.64
C PHE A 214 6.76 -15.62 -11.44
N ASP A 215 5.77 -16.18 -12.12
CA ASP A 215 6.01 -17.24 -13.11
C ASP A 215 6.33 -16.59 -14.45
N PHE A 216 7.63 -16.52 -14.77
CA PHE A 216 8.06 -16.07 -16.08
C PHE A 216 8.09 -17.27 -17.02
N ALA A 217 7.40 -17.16 -18.17
CA ALA A 217 7.68 -18.07 -19.27
C ALA A 217 9.20 -18.04 -19.52
N PRO A 218 9.88 -19.19 -19.67
CA PRO A 218 11.31 -19.20 -19.93
C PRO A 218 11.59 -18.36 -21.16
N ALA A 219 12.64 -17.53 -21.09
CA ALA A 219 13.11 -16.81 -22.27
C ALA A 219 13.32 -17.85 -23.40
N LYS A 220 12.89 -17.53 -24.63
CA LYS A 220 13.09 -18.43 -25.78
C LYS A 220 14.58 -18.78 -25.86
N GLY A 221 14.94 -20.02 -25.50
CA GLY A 221 16.33 -20.52 -25.52
C GLY A 221 16.89 -21.00 -24.18
N GLU A 222 16.19 -20.84 -23.05
CA GLU A 222 16.63 -21.42 -21.77
C GLU A 222 15.86 -22.72 -21.49
N ASP A 223 16.50 -23.86 -21.76
CA ASP A 223 16.00 -25.17 -21.33
C ASP A 223 15.86 -25.18 -19.79
N LYS A 224 14.66 -25.50 -19.31
CA LYS A 224 14.40 -25.67 -17.87
C LYS A 224 15.36 -26.72 -17.32
N ALA A 225 16.27 -26.32 -16.43
CA ALA A 225 17.11 -27.25 -15.70
C ALA A 225 16.23 -28.31 -14.99
N PRO A 226 16.59 -29.60 -15.04
CA PRO A 226 15.75 -30.65 -14.47
C PRO A 226 15.60 -30.45 -12.96
N LYS A 227 14.35 -30.53 -12.48
CA LYS A 227 14.02 -30.50 -11.06
C LYS A 227 14.83 -31.59 -10.35
N ARG A 228 15.65 -31.21 -9.36
CA ARG A 228 16.29 -32.18 -8.47
C ARG A 228 15.21 -33.07 -7.85
N PRO A 229 15.33 -34.40 -7.90
CA PRO A 229 14.42 -35.27 -7.20
C PRO A 229 14.49 -34.99 -5.70
N SER A 230 13.32 -34.87 -5.08
CA SER A 230 13.15 -34.81 -3.63
C SER A 230 13.75 -36.06 -3.01
N ALA A 231 14.77 -35.90 -2.16
CA ALA A 231 15.26 -36.98 -1.32
C ALA A 231 14.14 -37.41 -0.36
N GLN A 232 13.81 -38.70 -0.41
CA GLN A 232 13.04 -39.40 0.62
C GLN A 232 13.97 -39.77 1.78
#